data_AF-A0A841YYR6-F1
#
_entry.id   AF-A0A841YYR6-F1
#
_cell.length_a   1.000
_cell.length_b   1.000
_cell.length_c   1.000
_cell.angle_alpha   90.00
_cell.angle_beta   90.00
_cell.angle_gamma   90.00
#
_symmetry.space_group_name_H-M   'P 1'
#
loop_
_entity.id
_entity.type
_entity.pdbx_description
1 polymer ?
#
loop_
_entity_poly.entity_id
_entity_poly.type
_entity_poly.pdbx_seq_one_letter_code
_entity_poly.pdbx_strand_id
1 'polypeptide(L)'
;MKKMIIVSMALILIIGTACSHKSSAKTPSQIDKENNKRTEYAQGNFTYEAIPETFELKVTKDGTTETIAEPQTKRKVTNLKKTKTETSWDYPDEKLHVTIKKQAKSLDVKIHSTNPKTSHFEWPRVNAPTYTLPISEGKQIPQNDPAWKKFFTTDKEQTMNEYFSMKFFTLNKEKFAVSYVMPDTFNNDILFHTDPAIQFSINHTFSSVNKEKDYQYSIFITDNNPVAIAKNYQNYIKEQHQFTTLAEKEKQNPEIKKLYGAPHAYLWNSRVLTDADMHWNKLKTSIDDPLFEWTGTLLDKYGEDGATEYRTVLANIKNGEMYQYEKNMMLNSFQYILQMPQLYNPAIFKNPDTTAKKYIDKGVANLNEQERYDLNKHLISSHISGLTAPVDEWGQSNATQIIQEMEQAGIKKAWLGLPNWVNGLMNPASVDAAVKAGYLMGSYDSYQSIQQDASIDWNTASFPDPKLYEDATVENEQGEKLTGFLGKGRKLNPTLVFDAVKARVDGILAEGIGFNSWFMDVDAAGELHDDFAKAHPTTQKEDAAARMK
;
A
#
# COMPACT_ATOMS: atom_id res chain seq x y z
N MET A 1 5.55 28.10 -14.36
CA MET A 1 5.50 26.65 -14.59
C MET A 1 6.47 26.00 -13.61
N LYS A 2 5.95 25.52 -12.47
CA LYS A 2 6.73 24.93 -11.38
C LYS A 2 7.07 23.48 -11.76
N LYS A 3 8.35 23.13 -11.79
CA LYS A 3 8.79 21.73 -11.88
C LYS A 3 8.54 21.08 -10.52
N MET A 4 7.52 20.22 -10.44
CA MET A 4 7.37 19.27 -9.33
C MET A 4 8.49 18.24 -9.47
N ILE A 5 9.43 18.27 -8.52
CA ILE A 5 10.40 17.20 -8.32
C ILE A 5 9.63 16.11 -7.57
N ILE A 6 9.21 15.09 -8.30
CA ILE A 6 8.59 13.88 -7.75
C ILE A 6 9.74 13.02 -7.26
N VAL A 7 9.88 12.91 -5.94
CA VAL A 7 10.81 11.99 -5.30
C VAL A 7 10.16 10.62 -5.35
N SER A 8 10.62 9.77 -6.28
CA SER A 8 10.35 8.34 -6.21
C SER A 8 10.95 7.80 -4.92
N MET A 9 10.09 7.39 -3.99
CA MET A 9 10.50 6.79 -2.73
C MET A 9 10.92 5.34 -3.01
N ALA A 10 12.10 5.16 -3.58
CA ALA A 10 12.79 3.88 -3.56
C ALA A 10 13.15 3.59 -2.09
N LEU A 11 12.47 2.62 -1.49
CA LEU A 11 12.77 2.13 -0.15
C LEU A 11 14.15 1.45 -0.19
N ILE A 12 15.21 2.20 0.12
CA ILE A 12 16.55 1.65 0.28
C ILE A 12 16.61 1.01 1.68
N LEU A 13 16.53 -0.32 1.71
CA LEU A 13 16.81 -1.12 2.90
C LEU A 13 18.31 -1.00 3.22
N ILE A 14 18.65 -0.16 4.20
CA ILE A 14 20.01 -0.16 4.77
C ILE A 14 20.06 -1.30 5.79
N ILE A 15 20.65 -2.42 5.38
CA ILE A 15 20.97 -3.53 6.28
C ILE A 15 22.14 -3.08 7.17
N GLY A 16 21.84 -2.66 8.39
CA GLY A 16 22.84 -2.47 9.43
C GLY A 16 23.41 -3.81 9.86
N THR A 17 24.71 -4.01 9.71
CA THR A 17 25.43 -5.14 10.29
C THR A 17 25.40 -5.04 11.82
N ALA A 18 24.61 -5.89 12.47
CA ALA A 18 24.64 -6.03 13.91
C ALA A 18 25.95 -6.73 14.32
N CYS A 19 26.87 -5.96 14.92
CA CYS A 19 28.00 -6.51 15.66
C CYS A 19 27.50 -7.47 16.74
N SER A 20 28.03 -8.70 16.72
CA SER A 20 27.72 -9.75 17.68
C SER A 20 28.22 -9.36 19.08
N HIS A 21 27.35 -8.77 19.91
CA HIS A 21 27.54 -8.75 21.35
C HIS A 21 26.97 -10.03 21.96
N LYS A 22 27.83 -10.80 22.64
CA LYS A 22 27.45 -11.92 23.50
C LYS A 22 26.60 -11.39 24.66
N SER A 23 25.30 -11.24 24.45
CA SER A 23 24.32 -11.10 25.51
C SER A 23 23.84 -12.49 25.89
N SER A 24 23.94 -12.84 27.18
CA SER A 24 23.33 -14.04 27.73
C SER A 24 21.82 -13.98 27.48
N ALA A 25 21.31 -14.80 26.56
CA ALA A 25 19.90 -14.87 26.25
C ALA A 25 19.11 -15.25 27.51
N LYS A 26 18.31 -14.31 28.01
CA LYS A 26 17.35 -14.56 29.10
C LYS A 26 16.28 -15.54 28.59
N THR A 27 15.93 -16.53 29.42
CA THR A 27 14.88 -17.51 29.13
C THR A 27 13.50 -16.87 28.85
N PRO A 28 12.59 -17.52 28.09
CA PRO A 28 11.25 -17.01 27.79
C PRO A 28 10.47 -16.51 29.03
N SER A 29 10.58 -17.22 30.16
CA SER A 29 9.89 -16.82 31.40
C SER A 29 10.43 -15.53 32.06
N GLN A 30 11.66 -15.11 31.73
CA GLN A 30 12.23 -13.83 32.16
C GLN A 30 11.82 -12.69 31.24
N ILE A 31 11.66 -12.94 29.94
CA ILE A 31 11.11 -11.99 28.96
C ILE A 31 9.64 -11.68 29.31
N ASP A 32 8.86 -12.70 29.66
CA ASP A 32 7.48 -12.53 30.12
C ASP A 32 7.39 -11.80 31.47
N LYS A 33 8.36 -12.00 32.37
CA LYS A 33 8.43 -11.28 33.65
C LYS A 33 8.90 -9.82 33.53
N GLU A 34 9.74 -9.47 32.56
CA GLU A 34 10.09 -8.06 32.27
C GLU A 34 8.98 -7.35 31.48
N ASN A 35 8.34 -8.03 30.52
CA ASN A 35 7.20 -7.50 29.77
C ASN A 35 5.96 -7.26 30.65
N ASN A 36 5.77 -8.06 31.71
CA ASN A 36 4.64 -7.91 32.64
C ASN A 36 4.94 -7.05 33.88
N LYS A 37 6.18 -6.53 34.06
CA LYS A 37 6.56 -5.79 35.27
C LYS A 37 6.11 -4.32 35.30
N ARG A 38 5.53 -3.80 34.22
CA ARG A 38 4.83 -2.50 34.20
C ARG A 38 3.56 -2.63 33.37
N THR A 39 2.51 -3.19 33.95
CA THR A 39 1.17 -3.20 33.31
C THR A 39 0.51 -1.82 33.31
N GLU A 40 1.03 -0.84 34.06
CA GLU A 40 0.45 0.50 34.15
C GLU A 40 1.49 1.57 33.77
N TYR A 41 1.42 2.04 32.52
CA TYR A 41 2.25 3.15 32.01
C TYR A 41 1.52 4.50 32.08
N ALA A 42 0.20 4.50 31.91
CA ALA A 42 -0.64 5.68 32.10
C ALA A 42 -0.78 6.04 33.58
N GLN A 43 -0.59 7.31 33.89
CA GLN A 43 -0.58 7.85 35.25
C GLN A 43 -1.87 8.65 35.50
N GLY A 44 -2.70 8.18 36.42
CA GLY A 44 -4.02 8.77 36.68
C GLY A 44 -4.05 9.97 37.63
N ASN A 45 -3.02 10.14 38.47
CA ASN A 45 -2.91 11.21 39.46
C ASN A 45 -2.44 12.52 38.81
N PHE A 46 -3.38 13.21 38.17
CA PHE A 46 -3.20 14.55 37.61
C PHE A 46 -4.52 15.32 37.63
N THR A 47 -4.44 16.63 37.63
CA THR A 47 -5.58 17.53 37.41
C THR A 47 -5.43 18.22 36.05
N TYR A 48 -6.52 18.78 35.54
CA TYR A 48 -6.51 19.53 34.30
C TYR A 48 -7.20 20.88 34.48
N GLU A 49 -6.81 21.83 33.64
CA GLU A 49 -7.47 23.12 33.51
C GLU A 49 -7.71 23.40 32.02
N ALA A 50 -8.96 23.70 31.67
CA ALA A 50 -9.34 24.13 30.35
C ALA A 50 -9.77 25.61 30.40
N ILE A 51 -9.33 26.39 29.42
CA ILE A 51 -9.69 27.80 29.23
C ILE A 51 -10.54 27.88 27.96
N PRO A 52 -11.88 27.84 28.08
CA PRO A 52 -12.79 27.71 26.94
C PRO A 52 -12.64 28.81 25.88
N GLU A 53 -12.30 30.05 26.28
CA GLU A 53 -12.19 31.16 25.33
C GLU A 53 -11.09 30.95 24.28
N THR A 54 -10.02 30.24 24.62
CA THR A 54 -8.84 30.04 23.75
C THR A 54 -8.59 28.55 23.43
N PHE A 55 -9.40 27.66 24.01
CA PHE A 55 -9.18 26.20 24.04
C PHE A 55 -7.77 25.79 24.51
N GLU A 56 -7.16 26.60 25.39
CA GLU A 56 -5.93 26.23 26.07
C GLU A 56 -6.22 25.11 27.07
N LEU A 57 -5.33 24.12 27.11
CA LEU A 57 -5.45 22.97 27.99
C LEU A 57 -4.14 22.78 28.76
N LYS A 58 -4.24 22.71 30.08
CA LYS A 58 -3.12 22.48 31.00
C LYS A 58 -3.34 21.22 31.81
N VAL A 59 -2.24 20.55 32.15
CA VAL A 59 -2.24 19.42 33.07
C VAL A 59 -1.27 19.69 34.20
N THR A 60 -1.68 19.39 35.42
CA THR A 60 -0.83 19.46 36.61
C THR A 60 -0.61 18.07 37.18
N LYS A 61 0.65 17.67 37.29
CA LYS A 61 1.10 16.40 37.86
C LYS A 61 2.26 16.65 38.82
N ASP A 62 2.17 16.11 40.04
CA ASP A 62 3.22 16.21 41.07
C ASP A 62 3.73 17.66 41.27
N GLY A 63 2.79 18.61 41.34
CA GLY A 63 3.07 20.04 41.51
C GLY A 63 3.64 20.76 40.27
N THR A 64 3.76 20.08 39.13
CA THR A 64 4.27 20.65 37.87
C THR A 64 3.11 20.82 36.88
N THR A 65 2.90 22.04 36.40
CA THR A 65 1.88 22.37 35.42
C THR A 65 2.52 22.54 34.04
N GLU A 66 2.00 21.83 33.04
CA GLU A 66 2.41 21.92 31.64
C GLU A 66 1.22 22.35 30.78
N THR A 67 1.45 23.26 29.84
CA THR A 67 0.51 23.53 28.74
C THR A 67 0.61 22.39 27.74
N ILE A 68 -0.52 21.73 27.46
CA ILE A 68 -0.60 20.58 26.55
C ILE A 68 -1.35 20.94 25.25
N ALA A 69 -2.20 21.97 25.28
CA ALA A 69 -2.68 22.66 24.09
C ALA A 69 -2.50 24.17 24.29
N GLU A 70 -1.75 24.80 23.40
CA GLU A 70 -1.43 26.23 23.43
C GLU A 70 -2.69 27.08 23.20
N PRO A 71 -2.77 28.29 23.80
CA PRO A 71 -3.91 29.18 23.63
C PRO A 71 -4.06 29.63 22.17
N GLN A 72 -5.28 29.56 21.67
CA GLN A 72 -5.65 30.05 20.35
C GLN A 72 -6.36 31.41 20.42
N THR A 73 -6.74 31.96 19.27
CA THR A 73 -7.56 33.17 19.18
C THR A 73 -8.81 33.04 20.04
N LYS A 74 -9.15 34.12 20.75
CA LYS A 74 -10.33 34.16 21.60
C LYS A 74 -11.60 33.96 20.79
N ARG A 75 -12.50 33.11 21.30
CA ARG A 75 -13.80 32.78 20.73
C ARG A 75 -14.92 33.10 21.71
N LYS A 76 -16.11 33.31 21.18
CA LYS A 76 -17.33 33.40 21.98
C LYS A 76 -17.63 32.03 22.57
N VAL A 77 -17.91 31.98 23.88
CA VAL A 77 -18.24 30.74 24.59
C VAL A 77 -19.66 30.83 25.12
N THR A 78 -20.46 29.80 24.86
CA THR A 78 -21.81 29.65 25.43
C THR A 78 -21.97 28.29 26.10
N ASN A 79 -23.02 28.12 26.92
CA ASN A 79 -23.38 26.85 27.56
C ASN A 79 -22.24 26.18 28.34
N LEU A 80 -21.32 26.98 28.92
CA LEU A 80 -20.21 26.48 29.73
C LEU A 80 -20.73 25.74 30.96
N LYS A 81 -20.35 24.48 31.10
CA LYS A 81 -20.54 23.66 32.30
C LYS A 81 -19.17 23.20 32.77
N LYS A 82 -18.92 23.31 34.07
CA LYS A 82 -17.65 22.90 34.68
C LYS A 82 -17.91 22.16 35.98
N THR A 83 -17.39 20.95 36.08
CA THR A 83 -17.35 20.12 37.28
C THR A 83 -15.90 19.76 37.61
N LYS A 84 -15.66 18.91 38.61
CA LYS A 84 -14.30 18.43 38.93
C LYS A 84 -13.72 17.50 37.86
N THR A 85 -14.57 16.80 37.12
CA THR A 85 -14.16 15.74 36.18
C THR A 85 -14.63 15.98 34.76
N GLU A 86 -15.40 17.04 34.51
CA GLU A 86 -15.95 17.34 33.20
C GLU A 86 -16.05 18.85 32.98
N THR A 87 -15.63 19.31 31.80
CA THR A 87 -15.83 20.66 31.31
C THR A 87 -16.40 20.58 29.90
N SER A 88 -17.49 21.30 29.62
CA SER A 88 -18.09 21.35 28.29
C SER A 88 -18.55 22.75 27.93
N TRP A 89 -18.52 23.11 26.65
CA TRP A 89 -18.99 24.41 26.17
C TRP A 89 -19.26 24.38 24.67
N ASP A 90 -19.91 25.44 24.17
CA ASP A 90 -20.17 25.63 22.75
C ASP A 90 -19.39 26.82 22.19
N TYR A 91 -18.92 26.67 20.96
CA TYR A 91 -18.47 27.75 20.08
C TYR A 91 -19.59 28.00 19.05
N PRO A 92 -20.48 28.98 19.29
CA PRO A 92 -21.69 29.14 18.47
C PRO A 92 -21.39 29.60 17.03
N ASP A 93 -20.31 30.36 16.83
CA ASP A 93 -19.95 30.91 15.52
C ASP A 93 -19.39 29.79 14.60
N GLU A 94 -18.61 28.88 15.18
CA GLU A 94 -18.08 27.67 14.51
C GLU A 94 -19.07 26.49 14.52
N LYS A 95 -20.17 26.59 15.28
CA LYS A 95 -21.17 25.52 15.48
C LYS A 95 -20.59 24.24 16.08
N LEU A 96 -19.64 24.40 17.01
CA LEU A 96 -18.95 23.30 17.66
C LEU A 96 -19.40 23.14 19.11
N HIS A 97 -19.48 21.87 19.55
CA HIS A 97 -19.62 21.50 20.95
C HIS A 97 -18.35 20.78 21.40
N VAL A 98 -17.77 21.23 22.52
CA VAL A 98 -16.57 20.63 23.11
C VAL A 98 -16.93 20.00 24.44
N THR A 99 -16.42 18.78 24.67
CA THR A 99 -16.49 18.09 25.95
C THR A 99 -15.10 17.58 26.33
N ILE A 100 -14.69 17.85 27.57
CA ILE A 100 -13.48 17.31 28.18
C ILE A 100 -13.89 16.51 29.42
N LYS A 101 -13.49 15.25 29.50
CA LYS A 101 -13.79 14.34 30.62
C LYS A 101 -12.52 13.72 31.19
N LYS A 102 -12.25 13.96 32.48
CA LYS A 102 -11.19 13.29 33.22
C LYS A 102 -11.65 11.88 33.59
N GLN A 103 -11.02 10.89 32.97
CA GLN A 103 -11.16 9.48 33.34
C GLN A 103 -10.17 9.11 34.46
N ALA A 104 -10.20 7.85 34.88
CA ALA A 104 -9.23 7.32 35.84
C ALA A 104 -7.77 7.51 35.34
N LYS A 105 -7.50 7.23 34.07
CA LYS A 105 -6.15 7.20 33.48
C LYS A 105 -5.92 8.17 32.31
N SER A 106 -6.99 8.67 31.69
CA SER A 106 -6.92 9.60 30.56
C SER A 106 -7.68 10.90 30.82
N LEU A 107 -7.47 11.86 29.95
CA LEU A 107 -8.33 13.01 29.74
C LEU A 107 -8.91 12.89 28.33
N ASP A 108 -10.19 12.58 28.23
CA ASP A 108 -10.86 12.42 26.95
C ASP A 108 -11.37 13.78 26.46
N VAL A 109 -11.10 14.11 25.21
CA VAL A 109 -11.57 15.33 24.55
C VAL A 109 -12.42 14.91 23.37
N LYS A 110 -13.64 15.46 23.27
CA LYS A 110 -14.55 15.29 22.15
C LYS A 110 -14.92 16.65 21.57
N ILE A 111 -14.81 16.79 20.25
CA ILE A 111 -15.23 17.96 19.50
C ILE A 111 -16.27 17.50 18.49
N HIS A 112 -17.48 18.03 18.58
CA HIS A 112 -18.59 17.70 17.70
C HIS A 112 -19.00 18.93 16.87
N SER A 113 -19.17 18.77 15.56
CA SER A 113 -19.69 19.82 14.68
C SER A 113 -21.16 19.61 14.35
N THR A 114 -21.97 20.64 14.60
CA THR A 114 -23.38 20.68 14.18
C THR A 114 -23.57 21.36 12.82
N ASN A 115 -22.48 21.76 12.16
CA ASN A 115 -22.55 22.38 10.84
C ASN A 115 -22.96 21.32 9.79
N PRO A 116 -24.04 21.53 9.01
CA PRO A 116 -24.43 20.57 7.97
C PRO A 116 -23.42 20.51 6.81
N LYS A 117 -22.71 21.62 6.53
CA LYS A 117 -21.68 21.68 5.50
C LYS A 117 -20.33 21.21 6.03
N THR A 118 -19.38 21.00 5.12
CA THR A 118 -17.98 20.79 5.50
C THR A 118 -17.47 22.01 6.25
N SER A 119 -16.73 21.77 7.32
CA SER A 119 -16.13 22.81 8.16
C SER A 119 -14.81 22.32 8.73
N HIS A 120 -13.94 23.25 9.13
CA HIS A 120 -12.62 22.91 9.65
C HIS A 120 -12.41 23.48 11.05
N PHE A 121 -11.61 22.79 11.85
CA PHE A 121 -11.19 23.27 13.17
C PHE A 121 -9.76 22.84 13.47
N GLU A 122 -8.88 23.82 13.65
CA GLU A 122 -7.51 23.55 14.07
C GLU A 122 -7.44 23.41 15.59
N TRP A 123 -7.18 22.20 16.09
CA TRP A 123 -6.87 21.93 17.50
C TRP A 123 -6.35 20.49 17.67
N PRO A 124 -5.40 20.19 18.56
CA PRO A 124 -4.67 21.13 19.40
C PRO A 124 -3.54 21.81 18.62
N ARG A 125 -3.10 22.99 19.10
CA ARG A 125 -1.77 23.53 18.80
C ARG A 125 -0.84 23.14 19.94
N VAL A 126 0.32 22.58 19.63
CA VAL A 126 1.19 21.97 20.64
C VAL A 126 2.65 22.41 20.51
N ASN A 127 3.31 22.48 21.66
CA ASN A 127 4.72 22.85 21.78
C ASN A 127 5.40 21.97 22.85
N ALA A 128 6.57 21.42 22.54
CA ALA A 128 7.35 20.62 23.49
C ALA A 128 8.85 20.61 23.12
N PRO A 129 9.76 20.41 24.10
CA PRO A 129 11.19 20.25 23.81
C PRO A 129 11.50 19.16 22.78
N THR A 130 10.74 18.08 22.80
CA THR A 130 10.86 16.95 21.88
C THR A 130 9.49 16.35 21.63
N TYR A 131 9.31 15.77 20.45
CA TYR A 131 8.10 15.04 20.06
C TYR A 131 8.43 13.58 19.79
N THR A 132 7.53 12.67 20.12
CA THR A 132 7.56 11.29 19.63
C THR A 132 6.39 11.13 18.66
N LEU A 133 6.70 11.07 17.37
CA LEU A 133 5.72 10.98 16.29
C LEU A 133 5.85 9.61 15.57
N PRO A 134 4.75 8.94 15.24
CA PRO A 134 4.77 7.67 14.51
C PRO A 134 4.89 7.91 12.99
N ILE A 135 5.86 8.74 12.58
CA ILE A 135 6.16 8.96 11.17
C ILE A 135 7.12 7.86 10.70
N SER A 136 6.76 7.16 9.62
CA SER A 136 7.42 5.90 9.22
C SER A 136 7.49 4.90 10.41
N GLU A 137 8.67 4.34 10.71
CA GLU A 137 8.91 3.46 11.88
C GLU A 137 8.84 4.17 13.25
N GLY A 138 8.57 5.48 13.28
CA GLY A 138 8.57 6.31 14.48
C GLY A 138 9.86 7.13 14.65
N LYS A 139 9.73 8.35 15.18
CA LYS A 139 10.83 9.32 15.33
C LYS A 139 10.71 10.09 16.65
N GLN A 140 11.86 10.35 17.27
CA GLN A 140 12.00 11.41 18.27
C GLN A 140 12.56 12.66 17.62
N ILE A 141 11.90 13.79 17.83
CA ILE A 141 12.13 15.02 17.08
C ILE A 141 12.35 16.17 18.07
N PRO A 142 13.60 16.56 18.34
CA PRO A 142 13.90 17.76 19.12
C PRO A 142 13.42 19.01 18.38
N GLN A 143 12.73 19.92 19.06
CA GLN A 143 12.09 21.07 18.40
C GLN A 143 13.07 22.05 17.72
N ASN A 144 14.34 22.04 18.13
CA ASN A 144 15.38 22.92 17.62
C ASN A 144 16.37 22.22 16.68
N ASP A 145 16.12 20.96 16.31
CA ASP A 145 17.00 20.24 15.40
C ASP A 145 16.96 20.88 13.99
N PRO A 146 18.12 21.28 13.42
CA PRO A 146 18.15 22.01 12.16
C PRO A 146 17.72 21.16 10.95
N ALA A 147 17.95 19.84 10.98
CA ALA A 147 17.55 18.96 9.89
C ALA A 147 16.03 18.77 9.88
N TRP A 148 15.43 18.55 11.05
CA TRP A 148 13.97 18.47 11.18
C TRP A 148 13.29 19.80 10.86
N LYS A 149 13.85 20.93 11.30
CA LYS A 149 13.33 22.26 10.92
C LYS A 149 13.33 22.44 9.41
N LYS A 150 14.42 22.08 8.73
CA LYS A 150 14.50 22.14 7.26
C LYS A 150 13.46 21.23 6.60
N PHE A 151 13.35 19.99 7.06
CA PHE A 151 12.38 19.01 6.56
C PHE A 151 10.95 19.54 6.64
N PHE A 152 10.49 19.94 7.83
CA PHE A 152 9.13 20.45 8.04
C PHE A 152 8.86 21.85 7.47
N THR A 153 9.89 22.56 7.02
CA THR A 153 9.69 23.81 6.26
C THR A 153 9.23 23.51 4.83
N THR A 154 9.64 22.37 4.27
CA THR A 154 9.18 21.88 2.96
C THR A 154 7.88 21.09 3.11
N ASP A 155 7.80 20.22 4.11
CA ASP A 155 6.65 19.34 4.39
C ASP A 155 5.78 19.88 5.54
N LYS A 156 5.27 21.11 5.35
CA LYS A 156 4.55 21.86 6.41
C LYS A 156 3.16 21.32 6.72
N GLU A 157 2.58 20.51 5.85
CA GLU A 157 1.21 20.00 5.92
C GLU A 157 1.19 18.59 5.35
N GLN A 158 0.61 17.64 6.07
CA GLN A 158 0.55 16.22 5.68
C GLN A 158 -0.76 15.59 6.15
N THR A 159 -1.37 14.76 5.28
CA THR A 159 -2.55 13.94 5.63
C THR A 159 -2.15 12.87 6.65
N MET A 160 -2.80 12.83 7.81
CA MET A 160 -2.34 11.97 8.92
C MET A 160 -2.49 10.48 8.64
N ASN A 161 -3.53 10.03 7.92
CA ASN A 161 -3.74 8.63 7.54
C ASN A 161 -2.62 8.05 6.65
N GLU A 162 -1.98 8.86 5.83
CA GLU A 162 -0.84 8.45 5.00
C GLU A 162 0.49 8.63 5.76
N TYR A 163 0.57 9.66 6.61
CA TYR A 163 1.82 10.07 7.23
C TYR A 163 2.13 9.32 8.54
N PHE A 164 1.09 8.95 9.31
CA PHE A 164 1.24 8.30 10.61
C PHE A 164 1.03 6.78 10.49
N SER A 165 2.03 6.00 10.91
CA SER A 165 1.92 4.54 11.01
C SER A 165 1.07 4.07 12.20
N MET A 166 0.77 4.96 13.15
CA MET A 166 -0.02 4.69 14.35
C MET A 166 -0.85 5.92 14.73
N LYS A 167 -2.00 5.70 15.39
CA LYS A 167 -3.00 6.73 15.68
C LYS A 167 -2.71 7.52 16.96
N PHE A 168 -1.47 7.98 17.14
CA PHE A 168 -1.08 8.78 18.30
C PHE A 168 0.02 9.79 17.97
N PHE A 169 0.21 10.79 18.82
CA PHE A 169 1.45 11.56 18.90
C PHE A 169 1.77 11.85 20.36
N THR A 170 3.01 12.22 20.68
CA THR A 170 3.40 12.50 22.07
C THR A 170 4.26 13.74 22.19
N LEU A 171 3.93 14.55 23.21
CA LEU A 171 4.71 15.69 23.66
C LEU A 171 5.64 15.21 24.78
N ASN A 172 6.95 15.23 24.55
CA ASN A 172 7.94 14.88 25.57
C ASN A 172 8.30 16.15 26.36
N LYS A 173 7.60 16.38 27.49
CA LYS A 173 7.89 17.49 28.43
C LYS A 173 9.04 17.12 29.36
N GLU A 174 9.51 18.06 30.18
CA GLU A 174 10.68 17.85 31.03
C GLU A 174 10.49 16.71 32.05
N LYS A 175 9.32 16.63 32.70
CA LYS A 175 9.07 15.65 33.78
C LYS A 175 8.23 14.44 33.39
N PHE A 176 7.39 14.58 32.37
CA PHE A 176 6.49 13.53 31.90
C PHE A 176 6.23 13.68 30.40
N ALA A 177 5.65 12.66 29.79
CA ALA A 177 5.17 12.72 28.42
C ALA A 177 3.64 12.79 28.37
N VAL A 178 3.12 13.45 27.36
CA VAL A 178 1.68 13.62 27.11
C VAL A 178 1.36 12.99 25.76
N SER A 179 0.72 11.82 25.78
CA SER A 179 0.38 11.06 24.57
C SER A 179 -1.08 11.31 24.19
N TYR A 180 -1.29 11.85 22.99
CA TYR A 180 -2.59 12.01 22.37
C TYR A 180 -2.87 10.77 21.55
N VAL A 181 -3.89 10.00 21.91
CA VAL A 181 -4.32 8.82 21.16
C VAL A 181 -5.68 9.10 20.52
N MET A 182 -5.84 8.75 19.25
CA MET A 182 -7.07 8.95 18.48
C MET A 182 -7.66 7.59 18.06
N PRO A 183 -8.99 7.46 17.95
CA PRO A 183 -9.62 6.22 17.45
C PRO A 183 -9.28 5.95 15.97
N ASP A 184 -9.09 7.02 15.19
CA ASP A 184 -8.65 7.04 13.80
C ASP A 184 -7.94 8.36 13.49
N THR A 185 -7.38 8.48 12.29
CA THR A 185 -6.69 9.68 11.80
C THR A 185 -7.40 10.27 10.58
N PHE A 186 -8.66 9.91 10.35
CA PHE A 186 -9.39 10.30 9.14
C PHE A 186 -9.67 11.79 9.14
N ASN A 187 -9.64 12.39 7.95
CA ASN A 187 -9.93 13.81 7.73
C ASN A 187 -9.11 14.75 8.65
N ASN A 188 -7.87 14.38 8.94
CA ASN A 188 -6.95 15.15 9.77
C ASN A 188 -5.66 15.44 9.03
N ASP A 189 -5.24 16.70 9.08
CA ASP A 189 -3.95 17.15 8.58
C ASP A 189 -3.08 17.63 9.73
N ILE A 190 -1.82 17.21 9.76
CA ILE A 190 -0.83 17.78 10.68
C ILE A 190 -0.15 18.99 10.02
N LEU A 191 -0.14 20.11 10.73
CA LEU A 191 0.42 21.38 10.27
C LEU A 191 1.65 21.75 11.09
N PHE A 192 2.83 21.75 10.48
CA PHE A 192 4.09 22.12 11.12
C PHE A 192 4.42 23.61 10.98
N HIS A 193 4.95 24.18 12.05
CA HIS A 193 5.55 25.51 12.11
C HIS A 193 6.97 25.40 12.65
N THR A 194 7.95 26.08 12.06
CA THR A 194 9.38 25.84 12.36
C THR A 194 10.12 27.04 12.96
N ASP A 195 9.48 28.21 13.06
CA ASP A 195 10.05 29.45 13.59
C ASP A 195 9.33 29.89 14.88
N PRO A 196 10.02 30.09 16.02
CA PRO A 196 11.46 29.90 16.25
C PRO A 196 11.88 28.43 16.40
N ALA A 197 10.94 27.54 16.68
CA ALA A 197 11.16 26.11 16.88
C ALA A 197 10.04 25.30 16.23
N ILE A 198 10.24 23.99 16.08
CA ILE A 198 9.21 23.09 15.57
C ILE A 198 8.04 23.04 16.57
N GLN A 199 6.87 23.39 16.08
CA GLN A 199 5.57 23.23 16.69
C GLN A 199 4.65 22.61 15.65
N PHE A 200 3.53 22.05 16.07
CA PHE A 200 2.50 21.65 15.13
C PHE A 200 1.10 21.84 15.68
N SER A 201 0.14 21.82 14.78
CA SER A 201 -1.27 21.70 15.10
C SER A 201 -1.94 20.64 14.25
N ILE A 202 -3.12 20.19 14.67
CA ILE A 202 -3.96 19.28 13.88
C ILE A 202 -5.13 20.07 13.33
N ASN A 203 -5.32 20.03 12.01
CA ASN A 203 -6.51 20.55 11.35
C ASN A 203 -7.51 19.43 11.14
N HIS A 204 -8.71 19.61 11.68
CA HIS A 204 -9.81 18.66 11.60
C HIS A 204 -10.80 19.07 10.52
N THR A 205 -11.15 18.17 9.60
CA THR A 205 -12.17 18.39 8.56
C THR A 205 -13.47 17.66 8.88
N PHE A 206 -14.46 18.38 9.40
CA PHE A 206 -15.81 17.86 9.60
C PHE A 206 -16.57 17.78 8.27
N SER A 207 -16.25 16.75 7.50
CA SER A 207 -16.81 16.48 6.18
C SER A 207 -18.34 16.45 6.14
N SER A 208 -18.93 16.93 5.05
CA SER A 208 -20.38 16.91 4.84
C SER A 208 -20.96 15.51 4.60
N VAL A 209 -20.16 14.54 4.15
CA VAL A 209 -20.61 13.14 3.96
C VAL A 209 -20.56 12.34 5.26
N ASN A 210 -19.71 12.74 6.22
CA ASN A 210 -19.67 12.14 7.53
C ASN A 210 -20.83 12.68 8.40
N LYS A 211 -21.73 11.80 8.84
CA LYS A 211 -22.87 12.16 9.70
C LYS A 211 -22.50 12.31 11.18
N GLU A 212 -21.45 11.62 11.64
CA GLU A 212 -21.04 11.65 13.06
C GLU A 212 -20.38 12.99 13.43
N LYS A 213 -19.54 13.53 12.54
CA LYS A 213 -18.82 14.81 12.69
C LYS A 213 -18.19 15.00 14.07
N ASP A 214 -17.54 13.93 14.54
CA ASP A 214 -16.91 13.86 15.84
C ASP A 214 -15.40 13.66 15.69
N TYR A 215 -14.61 14.42 16.44
CA TYR A 215 -13.20 14.12 16.69
C TYR A 215 -12.96 13.85 18.16
N GLN A 216 -12.11 12.86 18.43
CA GLN A 216 -11.87 12.37 19.78
C GLN A 216 -10.38 12.15 20.02
N TYR A 217 -9.95 12.54 21.23
CA TYR A 217 -8.63 12.24 21.76
C TYR A 217 -8.78 11.62 23.14
N SER A 218 -8.04 10.55 23.40
CA SER A 218 -7.71 10.12 24.76
C SER A 218 -6.29 10.55 25.07
N ILE A 219 -6.15 11.53 25.96
CA ILE A 219 -4.86 12.11 26.35
C ILE A 219 -4.35 11.40 27.60
N PHE A 220 -3.17 10.81 27.50
CA PHE A 220 -2.54 10.08 28.60
C PHE A 220 -1.29 10.79 29.09
N ILE A 221 -1.09 10.77 30.41
CA ILE A 221 0.16 11.18 31.04
C ILE A 221 0.98 9.92 31.33
N THR A 222 2.22 9.88 30.87
CA THR A 222 3.10 8.71 30.99
C THR A 222 4.52 9.14 31.31
N ASP A 223 5.35 8.19 31.74
CA ASP A 223 6.80 8.40 31.82
C ASP A 223 7.33 8.87 30.45
N ASN A 224 8.28 9.80 30.47
CA ASN A 224 8.99 10.25 29.27
C ASN A 224 10.00 9.20 28.80
N ASN A 225 9.47 8.06 28.32
CA ASN A 225 10.20 6.87 27.90
C ASN A 225 9.49 6.28 26.66
N PRO A 226 10.21 6.05 25.55
CA PRO A 226 9.60 5.51 24.32
C PRO A 226 8.88 4.17 24.53
N VAL A 227 9.37 3.31 25.44
CA VAL A 227 8.69 2.04 25.76
C VAL A 227 7.35 2.29 26.45
N ALA A 228 7.30 3.23 27.40
CA ALA A 228 6.07 3.54 28.11
C ALA A 228 5.02 4.16 27.18
N ILE A 229 5.46 5.07 26.31
CA ILE A 229 4.62 5.70 25.28
C ILE A 229 4.02 4.65 24.33
N ALA A 230 4.86 3.79 23.74
CA ALA A 230 4.41 2.75 22.82
C ALA A 230 3.50 1.72 23.48
N LYS A 231 3.82 1.31 24.71
CA LYS A 231 2.99 0.36 25.48
C LYS A 231 1.65 0.95 25.89
N ASN A 232 1.59 2.24 26.18
CA ASN A 232 0.35 2.92 26.45
C ASN A 232 -0.59 2.88 25.23
N TYR A 233 -0.08 3.21 24.03
CA TYR A 233 -0.85 3.06 22.79
C TYR A 233 -1.26 1.60 22.53
N GLN A 234 -0.33 0.64 22.70
CA GLN A 234 -0.65 -0.79 22.55
C GLN A 234 -1.77 -1.24 23.49
N ASN A 235 -1.78 -0.77 24.75
CA ASN A 235 -2.83 -1.10 25.70
C ASN A 235 -4.18 -0.50 25.29
N TYR A 236 -4.20 0.75 24.83
CA TYR A 236 -5.40 1.36 24.27
C TYR A 236 -5.97 0.53 23.10
N ILE A 237 -5.13 0.13 22.13
CA ILE A 237 -5.56 -0.69 20.99
C ILE A 237 -6.10 -2.07 21.42
N LYS A 238 -5.53 -2.67 22.47
CA LYS A 238 -6.05 -3.92 23.07
C LYS A 238 -7.40 -3.71 23.75
N GLU A 239 -7.58 -2.63 24.50
CA GLU A 239 -8.84 -2.27 25.15
C GLU A 239 -9.96 -2.00 24.12
N GLN A 240 -9.60 -1.51 22.92
CA GLN A 240 -10.53 -1.36 21.80
C GLN A 240 -10.75 -2.65 20.97
N HIS A 241 -10.18 -3.79 21.39
CA HIS A 241 -10.26 -5.07 20.66
C HIS A 241 -9.73 -5.03 19.21
N GLN A 242 -8.78 -4.14 18.93
CA GLN A 242 -8.18 -3.96 17.59
C GLN A 242 -6.79 -4.61 17.47
N PHE A 243 -6.35 -5.37 18.48
CA PHE A 243 -5.04 -6.01 18.50
C PHE A 243 -5.15 -7.51 18.18
N THR A 244 -4.78 -7.92 16.96
CA THR A 244 -4.69 -9.33 16.57
C THR A 244 -3.23 -9.72 16.35
N THR A 245 -2.75 -10.73 17.08
CA THR A 245 -1.37 -11.23 16.99
C THR A 245 -1.13 -12.10 15.76
N LEU A 246 0.12 -12.21 15.32
CA LEU A 246 0.50 -13.16 14.27
C LEU A 246 0.18 -14.63 14.65
N ALA A 247 0.25 -14.98 15.94
CA ALA A 247 -0.10 -16.32 16.41
C ALA A 247 -1.61 -16.61 16.33
N GLU A 248 -2.46 -15.61 16.56
CA GLU A 248 -3.91 -15.74 16.35
C GLU A 248 -4.24 -15.83 14.86
N LYS A 249 -3.59 -15.02 14.03
CA LYS A 249 -3.72 -15.14 12.56
C LYS A 249 -3.24 -16.51 12.08
N GLU A 250 -2.12 -17.04 12.59
CA GLU A 250 -1.60 -18.37 12.24
C GLU A 250 -2.60 -19.49 12.55
N LYS A 251 -3.37 -19.40 13.65
CA LYS A 251 -4.43 -20.37 13.97
C LYS A 251 -5.53 -20.40 12.89
N GLN A 252 -5.80 -19.26 12.26
CA GLN A 252 -6.79 -19.13 11.18
C GLN A 252 -6.19 -19.50 9.82
N ASN A 253 -4.92 -19.13 9.58
CA ASN A 253 -4.18 -19.43 8.37
C ASN A 253 -2.77 -19.93 8.69
N PRO A 254 -2.54 -21.27 8.70
CA PRO A 254 -1.24 -21.87 9.01
C PRO A 254 -0.11 -21.46 8.05
N GLU A 255 -0.41 -20.98 6.84
CA GLU A 255 0.59 -20.51 5.88
C GLU A 255 1.40 -19.33 6.43
N ILE A 256 0.87 -18.56 7.39
CA ILE A 256 1.58 -17.45 8.06
C ILE A 256 2.87 -17.94 8.71
N LYS A 257 2.94 -19.20 9.15
CA LYS A 257 4.17 -19.79 9.71
C LYS A 257 5.32 -19.80 8.71
N LYS A 258 5.04 -19.80 7.41
CA LYS A 258 6.04 -19.73 6.34
C LYS A 258 6.72 -18.35 6.27
N LEU A 259 6.11 -17.28 6.81
CA LEU A 259 6.75 -15.95 6.89
C LEU A 259 7.88 -15.89 7.93
N TYR A 260 7.84 -16.73 8.96
CA TYR A 260 8.79 -16.63 10.08
C TYR A 260 10.20 -17.03 9.64
N GLY A 261 11.07 -16.02 9.54
CA GLY A 261 12.46 -16.15 9.09
C GLY A 261 12.62 -16.27 7.57
N ALA A 262 11.57 -16.00 6.79
CA ALA A 262 11.64 -16.04 5.35
C ALA A 262 12.38 -14.80 4.79
N PRO A 263 13.37 -14.95 3.89
CA PRO A 263 13.76 -13.88 3.00
C PRO A 263 12.60 -13.52 2.06
N HIS A 264 12.48 -12.22 1.77
CA HIS A 264 11.52 -11.69 0.81
C HIS A 264 12.27 -11.32 -0.47
N ALA A 265 11.85 -11.86 -1.61
CA ALA A 265 12.46 -11.56 -2.91
C ALA A 265 11.38 -11.36 -3.97
N TYR A 266 11.64 -10.46 -4.91
CA TYR A 266 10.81 -10.28 -6.09
C TYR A 266 11.49 -10.90 -7.31
N LEU A 267 10.75 -11.73 -8.04
CA LEU A 267 11.21 -12.40 -9.25
C LEU A 267 10.79 -11.59 -10.49
N TRP A 268 11.54 -10.52 -10.76
CA TRP A 268 11.27 -9.59 -11.86
C TRP A 268 11.52 -10.17 -13.26
N ASN A 269 12.43 -11.14 -13.40
CA ASN A 269 12.73 -11.79 -14.67
C ASN A 269 11.88 -13.04 -14.85
N SER A 270 10.60 -12.86 -15.15
CA SER A 270 9.63 -13.95 -15.34
C SER A 270 9.13 -14.00 -16.78
N ARG A 271 10.06 -13.83 -17.73
CA ARG A 271 9.81 -14.15 -19.14
C ARG A 271 9.66 -15.66 -19.30
N VAL A 272 8.75 -16.07 -20.19
CA VAL A 272 8.63 -17.47 -20.60
C VAL A 272 9.83 -17.91 -21.43
N LEU A 273 10.31 -17.04 -22.33
CA LEU A 273 11.51 -17.27 -23.14
C LEU A 273 12.69 -16.47 -22.61
N THR A 274 13.84 -17.14 -22.49
CA THR A 274 15.07 -16.57 -21.93
C THR A 274 16.20 -16.56 -22.97
N ASP A 275 17.30 -15.88 -22.66
CA ASP A 275 18.49 -15.89 -23.53
C ASP A 275 19.04 -17.31 -23.72
N ALA A 276 18.90 -18.18 -22.70
CA ALA A 276 19.38 -19.56 -22.71
C ALA A 276 18.51 -20.49 -23.58
N ASP A 277 17.23 -20.16 -23.77
CA ASP A 277 16.31 -20.98 -24.56
C ASP A 277 16.48 -20.76 -26.07
N MET A 278 17.21 -19.72 -26.47
CA MET A 278 17.30 -19.24 -27.86
C MET A 278 18.60 -19.69 -28.55
N HIS A 279 18.47 -20.28 -29.73
CA HIS A 279 19.56 -20.51 -30.68
C HIS A 279 19.85 -19.25 -31.51
N TRP A 280 20.40 -18.22 -30.84
CA TRP A 280 20.63 -16.89 -31.41
C TRP A 280 21.35 -16.88 -32.76
N ASN A 281 22.32 -17.77 -32.96
CA ASN A 281 23.07 -17.89 -34.21
C ASN A 281 22.20 -18.23 -35.44
N LYS A 282 21.00 -18.78 -35.25
CA LYS A 282 20.05 -19.10 -36.33
C LYS A 282 19.03 -17.99 -36.58
N LEU A 283 18.90 -17.02 -35.68
CA LEU A 283 17.84 -16.00 -35.74
C LEU A 283 17.92 -15.19 -37.04
N LYS A 284 19.12 -14.77 -37.45
CA LYS A 284 19.32 -14.01 -38.69
C LYS A 284 18.77 -14.72 -39.92
N THR A 285 18.92 -16.04 -40.01
CA THR A 285 18.43 -16.82 -41.17
C THR A 285 16.93 -17.11 -41.12
N SER A 286 16.28 -16.87 -39.99
CA SER A 286 14.85 -17.13 -39.77
C SER A 286 14.03 -15.85 -39.57
N ILE A 287 14.66 -14.68 -39.60
CA ILE A 287 14.04 -13.39 -39.29
C ILE A 287 12.94 -12.96 -40.29
N ASP A 288 12.90 -13.59 -41.47
CA ASP A 288 11.88 -13.37 -42.49
C ASP A 288 10.64 -14.26 -42.30
N ASP A 289 10.58 -15.07 -41.22
CA ASP A 289 9.36 -15.78 -40.85
C ASP A 289 8.20 -14.78 -40.62
N PRO A 290 6.97 -15.07 -41.11
CA PRO A 290 5.83 -14.17 -40.98
C PRO A 290 5.51 -13.73 -39.55
N LEU A 291 5.86 -14.52 -38.53
CA LEU A 291 5.67 -14.17 -37.13
C LEU A 291 6.36 -12.84 -36.78
N PHE A 292 7.58 -12.58 -37.28
CA PHE A 292 8.33 -11.39 -36.88
C PHE A 292 7.67 -10.09 -37.32
N GLU A 293 7.18 -10.04 -38.56
CA GLU A 293 6.43 -8.88 -39.06
C GLU A 293 5.05 -8.77 -38.40
N TRP A 294 4.43 -9.90 -38.10
CA TRP A 294 3.17 -9.93 -37.38
C TRP A 294 3.28 -9.38 -35.96
N THR A 295 4.34 -9.75 -35.23
CA THR A 295 4.68 -9.16 -33.93
C THR A 295 4.78 -7.64 -34.03
N GLY A 296 5.46 -7.11 -35.06
CA GLY A 296 5.55 -5.65 -35.28
C GLY A 296 4.19 -5.01 -35.51
N THR A 297 3.32 -5.67 -36.28
CA THR A 297 1.95 -5.21 -36.55
C THR A 297 1.08 -5.19 -35.28
N LEU A 298 1.24 -6.20 -34.42
CA LEU A 298 0.54 -6.27 -33.13
C LEU A 298 1.01 -5.18 -32.18
N LEU A 299 2.32 -4.95 -32.10
CA LEU A 299 2.90 -3.88 -31.29
C LEU A 299 2.43 -2.50 -31.76
N ASP A 300 2.44 -2.24 -33.08
CA ASP A 300 1.95 -0.97 -33.63
C ASP A 300 0.48 -0.69 -33.29
N LYS A 301 -0.34 -1.75 -33.25
CA LYS A 301 -1.79 -1.59 -33.10
C LYS A 301 -2.26 -1.60 -31.64
N TYR A 302 -1.59 -2.36 -30.77
CA TYR A 302 -2.05 -2.64 -29.41
C TYR A 302 -1.00 -2.40 -28.33
N GLY A 303 0.26 -2.14 -28.67
CA GLY A 303 1.30 -1.77 -27.71
C GLY A 303 1.20 -0.29 -27.30
N GLU A 304 1.59 0.02 -26.06
CA GLU A 304 1.77 1.44 -25.66
C GLU A 304 3.01 2.05 -26.31
N ASP A 305 4.09 1.28 -26.40
CA ASP A 305 5.38 1.69 -26.95
C ASP A 305 6.16 0.50 -27.56
N GLY A 306 7.40 0.74 -28.00
CA GLY A 306 8.34 -0.30 -28.39
C GLY A 306 8.21 -0.85 -29.82
N ALA A 307 7.14 -0.52 -30.56
CA ALA A 307 6.94 -1.03 -31.91
C ALA A 307 8.00 -0.53 -32.91
N THR A 308 8.40 0.74 -32.81
CA THR A 308 9.45 1.33 -33.65
C THR A 308 10.82 0.74 -33.33
N GLU A 309 11.12 0.59 -32.04
CA GLU A 309 12.34 -0.04 -31.53
C GLU A 309 12.43 -1.50 -31.98
N TYR A 310 11.33 -2.25 -31.89
CA TYR A 310 11.25 -3.62 -32.37
C TYR A 310 11.55 -3.73 -33.87
N ARG A 311 10.94 -2.87 -34.70
CA ARG A 311 11.20 -2.85 -36.16
C ARG A 311 12.65 -2.47 -36.47
N THR A 312 13.24 -1.57 -35.70
CA THR A 312 14.66 -1.22 -35.80
C THR A 312 15.53 -2.45 -35.47
N VAL A 313 15.19 -3.18 -34.41
CA VAL A 313 15.88 -4.42 -34.03
C VAL A 313 15.77 -5.49 -35.12
N LEU A 314 14.63 -5.63 -35.80
CA LEU A 314 14.52 -6.54 -36.96
C LEU A 314 15.50 -6.17 -38.07
N ALA A 315 15.67 -4.87 -38.37
CA ALA A 315 16.63 -4.40 -39.37
C ALA A 315 18.09 -4.62 -38.92
N ASN A 316 18.40 -4.35 -37.66
CA ASN A 316 19.72 -4.58 -37.05
C ASN A 316 20.11 -6.07 -37.15
N ILE A 317 19.20 -6.99 -36.81
CA ILE A 317 19.43 -8.44 -36.92
C ILE A 317 19.69 -8.86 -38.37
N LYS A 318 18.96 -8.31 -39.34
CA LYS A 318 19.21 -8.53 -40.78
C LYS A 318 20.62 -8.08 -41.18
N ASN A 319 21.10 -6.98 -40.61
CA ASN A 319 22.45 -6.47 -40.81
C ASN A 319 23.54 -7.24 -40.04
N GLY A 320 23.16 -8.20 -39.17
CA GLY A 320 24.08 -9.04 -38.40
C GLY A 320 24.39 -8.54 -37.00
N GLU A 321 23.68 -7.53 -36.52
CA GLU A 321 23.79 -7.06 -35.13
C GLU A 321 22.97 -7.98 -34.20
N MET A 322 23.54 -8.32 -33.05
CA MET A 322 22.93 -9.24 -32.10
C MET A 322 23.48 -8.99 -30.68
N TYR A 323 23.49 -7.72 -30.27
CA TYR A 323 23.92 -7.35 -28.92
C TYR A 323 22.82 -7.69 -27.91
N GLN A 324 23.13 -7.48 -26.63
CA GLN A 324 22.17 -7.71 -25.54
C GLN A 324 20.90 -6.86 -25.67
N TYR A 325 20.99 -5.70 -26.34
CA TYR A 325 19.82 -4.87 -26.62
C TYR A 325 18.84 -5.55 -27.58
N GLU A 326 19.31 -6.00 -28.76
CA GLU A 326 18.46 -6.69 -29.75
C GLU A 326 17.85 -7.96 -29.16
N LYS A 327 18.64 -8.75 -28.43
CA LYS A 327 18.19 -9.96 -27.74
C LYS A 327 17.06 -9.67 -26.75
N ASN A 328 17.23 -8.65 -25.90
CA ASN A 328 16.22 -8.28 -24.92
C ASN A 328 14.95 -7.73 -25.55
N MET A 329 15.06 -6.93 -26.61
CA MET A 329 13.90 -6.44 -27.34
C MET A 329 13.11 -7.60 -27.94
N MET A 330 13.77 -8.55 -28.61
CA MET A 330 13.12 -9.73 -29.17
C MET A 330 12.37 -10.56 -28.12
N LEU A 331 13.03 -10.85 -26.99
CA LEU A 331 12.43 -11.60 -25.89
C LEU A 331 11.25 -10.86 -25.26
N ASN A 332 11.38 -9.54 -25.05
CA ASN A 332 10.29 -8.71 -24.54
C ASN A 332 9.10 -8.70 -25.49
N SER A 333 9.33 -8.56 -26.79
CA SER A 333 8.25 -8.54 -27.79
C SER A 333 7.50 -9.87 -27.85
N PHE A 334 8.19 -11.02 -27.79
CA PHE A 334 7.53 -12.32 -27.71
C PHE A 334 6.71 -12.48 -26.43
N GLN A 335 7.29 -12.10 -25.29
CA GLN A 335 6.59 -12.06 -24.00
C GLN A 335 5.34 -11.18 -24.05
N TYR A 336 5.40 -10.05 -24.76
CA TYR A 336 4.30 -9.12 -24.92
C TYR A 336 3.16 -9.71 -25.76
N ILE A 337 3.46 -10.19 -26.96
CA ILE A 337 2.42 -10.74 -27.86
C ILE A 337 1.82 -12.06 -27.34
N LEU A 338 2.53 -12.77 -26.47
CA LEU A 338 2.00 -13.96 -25.78
C LEU A 338 0.75 -13.62 -24.97
N GLN A 339 0.62 -12.39 -24.49
CA GLN A 339 -0.54 -11.94 -23.73
C GLN A 339 -1.76 -11.62 -24.60
N MET A 340 -1.55 -11.35 -25.89
CA MET A 340 -2.56 -10.73 -26.74
C MET A 340 -3.61 -11.73 -27.21
N PRO A 341 -4.91 -11.45 -27.02
CA PRO A 341 -5.97 -12.26 -27.63
C PRO A 341 -5.97 -12.18 -29.16
N GLN A 342 -5.35 -11.14 -29.75
CA GLN A 342 -5.29 -10.91 -31.19
C GLN A 342 -4.16 -11.67 -31.88
N LEU A 343 -3.31 -12.40 -31.14
CA LEU A 343 -2.16 -13.09 -31.73
C LEU A 343 -2.60 -14.10 -32.79
N TYR A 344 -3.62 -14.91 -32.51
CA TYR A 344 -4.07 -15.94 -33.44
C TYR A 344 -4.66 -15.34 -34.71
N ASN A 345 -3.97 -15.57 -35.83
CA ASN A 345 -4.41 -15.25 -37.18
C ASN A 345 -4.30 -16.50 -38.06
N PRO A 346 -5.41 -17.06 -38.57
CA PRO A 346 -5.39 -18.29 -39.36
C PRO A 346 -4.61 -18.16 -40.69
N ALA A 347 -4.39 -16.94 -41.20
CA ALA A 347 -3.56 -16.72 -42.37
C ALA A 347 -2.05 -16.92 -42.09
N ILE A 348 -1.65 -16.73 -40.83
CA ILE A 348 -0.27 -16.86 -40.35
C ILE A 348 -0.05 -18.28 -39.82
N PHE A 349 -0.87 -18.69 -38.85
CA PHE A 349 -0.75 -19.97 -38.16
C PHE A 349 -1.55 -21.06 -38.89
N LYS A 350 -1.08 -21.47 -40.07
CA LYS A 350 -1.79 -22.42 -40.94
C LYS A 350 -1.79 -23.86 -40.43
N ASN A 351 -0.76 -24.24 -39.68
CA ASN A 351 -0.53 -25.61 -39.21
C ASN A 351 -0.31 -25.62 -37.69
N PRO A 352 -1.33 -25.28 -36.88
CA PRO A 352 -1.21 -25.36 -35.42
C PRO A 352 -0.98 -26.81 -35.00
N ASP A 353 -0.20 -27.01 -33.94
CA ASP A 353 -0.03 -28.33 -33.33
C ASP A 353 -1.30 -28.81 -32.61
N THR A 354 -1.22 -29.99 -32.00
CA THR A 354 -2.38 -30.62 -31.33
C THR A 354 -2.92 -29.77 -30.17
N THR A 355 -2.04 -29.14 -29.40
CA THR A 355 -2.42 -28.32 -28.24
C THR A 355 -3.06 -27.01 -28.72
N ALA A 356 -2.43 -26.29 -29.64
CA ALA A 356 -2.99 -25.08 -30.23
C ALA A 356 -4.34 -25.36 -30.90
N LYS A 357 -4.45 -26.48 -31.64
CA LYS A 357 -5.71 -26.88 -32.29
C LYS A 357 -6.84 -27.10 -31.27
N LYS A 358 -6.58 -27.75 -30.14
CA LYS A 358 -7.56 -27.93 -29.06
C LYS A 358 -8.16 -26.59 -28.59
N TYR A 359 -7.32 -25.58 -28.39
CA TYR A 359 -7.77 -24.26 -27.95
C TYR A 359 -8.49 -23.47 -29.05
N ILE A 360 -8.02 -23.56 -30.29
CA ILE A 360 -8.70 -22.97 -31.45
C ILE A 360 -10.10 -23.59 -31.60
N ASP A 361 -10.23 -24.91 -31.47
CA ASP A 361 -11.51 -25.63 -31.58
C ASP A 361 -12.45 -25.31 -30.41
N LYS A 362 -11.93 -25.00 -29.22
CA LYS A 362 -12.70 -24.45 -28.07
C LYS A 362 -13.26 -23.04 -28.38
N GLY A 363 -12.64 -22.34 -29.33
CA GLY A 363 -12.94 -20.96 -29.70
C GLY A 363 -12.09 -19.98 -28.90
N VAL A 364 -11.22 -19.23 -29.57
CA VAL A 364 -10.24 -18.32 -28.95
C VAL A 364 -10.88 -17.28 -28.03
N ALA A 365 -12.10 -16.82 -28.34
CA ALA A 365 -12.84 -15.88 -27.51
C ALA A 365 -13.35 -16.47 -26.18
N ASN A 366 -13.39 -17.81 -26.04
CA ASN A 366 -13.86 -18.51 -24.86
C ASN A 366 -12.72 -18.93 -23.92
N LEU A 367 -11.47 -18.61 -24.26
CA LEU A 367 -10.30 -18.99 -23.48
C LEU A 367 -10.12 -18.05 -22.28
N ASN A 368 -9.86 -18.64 -21.11
CA ASN A 368 -9.33 -17.86 -19.99
C ASN A 368 -7.89 -17.38 -20.29
N GLU A 369 -7.30 -16.60 -19.38
CA GLU A 369 -5.94 -16.07 -19.54
C GLU A 369 -4.88 -17.15 -19.70
N GLN A 370 -4.88 -18.15 -18.82
CA GLN A 370 -3.89 -19.22 -18.84
C GLN A 370 -3.97 -20.07 -20.13
N GLU A 371 -5.18 -20.45 -20.54
CA GLU A 371 -5.41 -21.19 -21.80
C GLU A 371 -4.97 -20.38 -23.03
N ARG A 372 -5.22 -19.07 -23.03
CA ARG A 372 -4.76 -18.19 -24.10
C ARG A 372 -3.23 -18.11 -24.13
N TYR A 373 -2.58 -18.01 -22.98
CA TYR A 373 -1.12 -18.01 -22.91
C TYR A 373 -0.54 -19.33 -23.43
N ASP A 374 -1.17 -20.46 -23.09
CA ASP A 374 -0.76 -21.77 -23.59
C ASP A 374 -0.93 -21.90 -25.11
N LEU A 375 -2.11 -21.51 -25.64
CA LEU A 375 -2.33 -21.39 -27.08
C LEU A 375 -1.23 -20.53 -27.73
N ASN A 376 -0.99 -19.34 -27.21
CA ASN A 376 -0.05 -18.38 -27.80
C ASN A 376 1.39 -18.87 -27.76
N LYS A 377 1.82 -19.60 -26.71
CA LYS A 377 3.12 -20.28 -26.69
C LYS A 377 3.26 -21.27 -27.84
N HIS A 378 2.28 -22.15 -28.03
CA HIS A 378 2.30 -23.15 -29.09
C HIS A 378 2.27 -22.53 -30.50
N LEU A 379 1.49 -21.45 -30.68
CA LEU A 379 1.46 -20.69 -31.93
C LEU A 379 2.84 -20.09 -32.25
N ILE A 380 3.45 -19.37 -31.30
CA ILE A 380 4.79 -18.78 -31.45
C ILE A 380 5.81 -19.89 -31.74
N SER A 381 5.80 -20.96 -30.92
CA SER A 381 6.74 -22.08 -31.06
C SER A 381 6.68 -22.74 -32.44
N SER A 382 5.50 -22.87 -33.06
CA SER A 382 5.39 -23.44 -34.42
C SER A 382 6.18 -22.68 -35.49
N HIS A 383 6.39 -21.37 -35.29
CA HIS A 383 7.15 -20.50 -36.19
C HIS A 383 8.62 -20.34 -35.79
N ILE A 384 8.98 -20.62 -34.52
CA ILE A 384 10.34 -20.46 -34.00
C ILE A 384 10.96 -21.76 -33.46
N SER A 385 10.40 -22.93 -33.79
CA SER A 385 10.86 -24.24 -33.30
C SER A 385 12.32 -24.55 -33.62
N GLY A 386 12.87 -24.05 -34.73
CA GLY A 386 14.29 -24.19 -35.06
C GLY A 386 15.21 -23.23 -34.29
N LEU A 387 14.63 -22.20 -33.66
CA LEU A 387 15.30 -21.12 -32.93
C LEU A 387 15.25 -21.29 -31.42
N THR A 388 14.49 -22.24 -30.88
CA THR A 388 14.27 -22.39 -29.44
C THR A 388 14.42 -23.84 -29.00
N ALA A 389 14.56 -24.07 -27.70
CA ALA A 389 14.26 -25.35 -27.07
C ALA A 389 12.77 -25.72 -27.27
N PRO A 390 12.35 -26.99 -27.06
CA PRO A 390 10.94 -27.37 -27.09
C PRO A 390 10.07 -26.48 -26.18
N VAL A 391 8.83 -26.22 -26.59
CA VAL A 391 7.92 -25.28 -25.89
C VAL A 391 7.68 -25.65 -24.42
N ASP A 392 7.68 -26.94 -24.09
CA ASP A 392 7.50 -27.45 -22.72
C ASP A 392 8.72 -27.17 -21.80
N GLU A 393 9.87 -26.81 -22.39
CA GLU A 393 11.10 -26.45 -21.66
C GLU A 393 11.24 -24.93 -21.45
N TRP A 394 10.40 -24.11 -22.10
CA TRP A 394 10.49 -22.66 -22.00
C TRP A 394 10.28 -22.19 -20.54
N GLY A 395 11.24 -21.41 -20.03
CA GLY A 395 11.15 -20.78 -18.71
C GLY A 395 11.55 -21.68 -17.54
N GLN A 396 11.98 -22.92 -17.79
CA GLN A 396 12.47 -23.84 -16.75
C GLN A 396 13.73 -23.31 -16.05
N SER A 397 14.66 -22.75 -16.83
CA SER A 397 15.95 -22.23 -16.38
C SER A 397 15.83 -20.98 -15.48
N ASN A 398 14.80 -20.16 -15.67
CA ASN A 398 14.64 -18.91 -14.92
C ASN A 398 13.88 -19.07 -13.61
N ALA A 399 12.88 -19.96 -13.55
CA ALA A 399 11.90 -19.93 -12.47
C ALA A 399 11.80 -21.25 -11.69
N THR A 400 12.03 -22.42 -12.30
CA THR A 400 12.08 -23.69 -11.56
C THR A 400 13.49 -23.94 -10.99
N GLN A 401 14.52 -23.66 -11.79
CA GLN A 401 15.91 -23.86 -11.38
C GLN A 401 16.29 -22.96 -10.19
N ILE A 402 15.88 -21.68 -10.19
CA ILE A 402 16.17 -20.78 -9.06
C ILE A 402 15.58 -21.31 -7.75
N ILE A 403 14.38 -21.90 -7.77
CA ILE A 403 13.76 -22.52 -6.59
C ILE A 403 14.58 -23.71 -6.11
N GLN A 404 15.01 -24.58 -7.02
CA GLN A 404 15.85 -25.72 -6.70
C GLN A 404 17.22 -25.29 -6.13
N GLU A 405 17.84 -24.28 -6.72
CA GLU A 405 19.11 -23.71 -6.24
C GLU A 405 18.95 -23.11 -4.84
N MET A 406 17.84 -22.41 -4.57
CA MET A 406 17.51 -21.91 -3.24
C MET A 406 17.38 -23.06 -2.22
N GLU A 407 16.67 -24.14 -2.56
CA GLU A 407 16.54 -25.31 -1.69
C GLU A 407 17.89 -25.99 -1.41
N GLN A 408 18.71 -26.14 -2.45
CA GLN A 408 20.07 -26.70 -2.37
C GLN A 408 21.01 -25.83 -1.52
N ALA A 409 20.84 -24.51 -1.59
CA ALA A 409 21.54 -23.55 -0.74
C ALA A 409 21.06 -23.57 0.72
N GLY A 410 20.02 -24.36 1.04
CA GLY A 410 19.50 -24.55 2.38
C GLY A 410 18.42 -23.56 2.79
N ILE A 411 17.87 -22.78 1.86
CA ILE A 411 16.72 -21.92 2.11
C ILE A 411 15.49 -22.82 2.34
N LYS A 412 14.89 -22.73 3.53
CA LYS A 412 13.76 -23.61 3.94
C LYS A 412 12.40 -22.92 3.86
N LYS A 413 12.41 -21.60 3.76
CA LYS A 413 11.25 -20.73 3.65
C LYS A 413 11.66 -19.53 2.82
N ALA A 414 10.76 -19.00 2.01
CA ALA A 414 10.93 -17.74 1.31
C ALA A 414 9.54 -17.16 1.04
N TRP A 415 9.46 -15.85 0.91
CA TRP A 415 8.36 -15.18 0.26
C TRP A 415 8.85 -14.66 -1.10
N LEU A 416 8.19 -15.10 -2.16
CA LEU A 416 8.54 -14.81 -3.54
C LEU A 416 7.39 -14.03 -4.18
N GLY A 417 7.66 -12.77 -4.53
CA GLY A 417 6.71 -11.90 -5.21
C GLY A 417 6.91 -11.92 -6.71
N LEU A 418 5.83 -12.09 -7.47
CA LEU A 418 5.78 -11.82 -8.91
C LEU A 418 5.32 -10.39 -9.15
N PRO A 419 5.82 -9.72 -10.21
CA PRO A 419 5.40 -8.36 -10.53
C PRO A 419 4.00 -8.28 -11.15
N ASN A 420 3.42 -9.41 -11.56
CA ASN A 420 2.05 -9.52 -12.06
C ASN A 420 1.57 -10.98 -11.98
N TRP A 421 0.26 -11.23 -11.94
CA TRP A 421 -0.28 -12.60 -11.95
C TRP A 421 -0.03 -13.29 -13.29
N VAL A 422 0.04 -12.51 -14.36
CA VAL A 422 0.35 -12.95 -15.71
C VAL A 422 1.63 -13.77 -15.73
N ASN A 423 2.65 -13.38 -14.97
CA ASN A 423 3.92 -14.09 -14.89
C ASN A 423 3.75 -15.52 -14.33
N GLY A 424 2.84 -15.71 -13.37
CA GLY A 424 2.52 -17.03 -12.83
C GLY A 424 1.66 -17.85 -13.81
N LEU A 425 0.63 -17.25 -14.40
CA LEU A 425 -0.22 -17.93 -15.39
C LEU A 425 0.55 -18.38 -16.63
N MET A 426 1.58 -17.63 -17.00
CA MET A 426 2.48 -17.98 -18.08
C MET A 426 3.51 -19.06 -17.70
N ASN A 427 3.83 -19.24 -16.42
CA ASN A 427 4.74 -20.29 -15.97
C ASN A 427 4.21 -20.96 -14.68
N PRO A 428 3.09 -21.70 -14.76
CA PRO A 428 2.45 -22.27 -13.58
C PRO A 428 3.36 -23.28 -12.86
N ALA A 429 4.22 -23.99 -13.59
CA ALA A 429 5.19 -24.92 -13.03
C ALA A 429 6.14 -24.25 -12.02
N SER A 430 6.48 -22.97 -12.22
CA SER A 430 7.32 -22.22 -11.28
C SER A 430 6.60 -21.90 -9.96
N VAL A 431 5.29 -21.60 -10.04
CA VAL A 431 4.44 -21.38 -8.86
C VAL A 431 4.33 -22.69 -8.08
N ASP A 432 4.06 -23.79 -8.77
CA ASP A 432 3.98 -25.12 -8.15
C ASP A 432 5.30 -25.54 -7.50
N ALA A 433 6.43 -25.29 -8.17
CA ALA A 433 7.76 -25.58 -7.62
C ALA A 433 8.01 -24.80 -6.32
N ALA A 434 7.72 -23.50 -6.30
CA ALA A 434 7.88 -22.66 -5.11
C ALA A 434 7.00 -23.13 -3.95
N VAL A 435 5.73 -23.43 -4.23
CA VAL A 435 4.77 -23.91 -3.22
C VAL A 435 5.19 -25.27 -2.68
N LYS A 436 5.65 -26.18 -3.55
CA LYS A 436 6.15 -27.51 -3.17
C LYS A 436 7.43 -27.45 -2.34
N ALA A 437 8.30 -26.46 -2.59
CA ALA A 437 9.48 -26.17 -1.76
C ALA A 437 9.12 -25.60 -0.37
N GLY A 438 7.83 -25.37 -0.09
CA GLY A 438 7.36 -24.82 1.18
C GLY A 438 7.43 -23.30 1.26
N TYR A 439 7.62 -22.61 0.13
CA TYR A 439 7.66 -21.16 0.05
C TYR A 439 6.25 -20.55 -0.05
N LEU A 440 6.19 -19.24 0.14
CA LEU A 440 5.04 -18.41 -0.24
C LEU A 440 5.33 -17.81 -1.60
N MET A 441 4.39 -17.96 -2.54
CA MET A 441 4.44 -17.41 -3.88
C MET A 441 3.24 -16.48 -4.05
N GLY A 442 3.51 -15.19 -4.23
CA GLY A 442 2.49 -14.15 -4.30
C GLY A 442 2.50 -13.39 -5.61
N SER A 443 1.31 -13.11 -6.13
CA SER A 443 1.13 -12.16 -7.23
C SER A 443 1.03 -10.73 -6.71
N TYR A 444 1.48 -9.77 -7.52
CA TYR A 444 1.11 -8.35 -7.42
C TYR A 444 -0.26 -8.11 -8.05
N ASP A 445 -1.09 -7.30 -7.40
CA ASP A 445 -2.34 -6.75 -7.93
C ASP A 445 -2.61 -5.36 -7.29
N SER A 446 -3.50 -4.57 -7.87
CA SER A 446 -3.95 -3.29 -7.32
C SER A 446 -5.43 -3.05 -7.64
N TYR A 447 -6.14 -2.43 -6.70
CA TYR A 447 -7.58 -2.15 -6.79
C TYR A 447 -7.94 -0.68 -6.56
N GLN A 448 -6.94 0.19 -6.48
CA GLN A 448 -7.14 1.60 -6.11
C GLN A 448 -7.57 2.48 -7.29
N SER A 449 -7.16 2.16 -8.51
CA SER A 449 -7.44 3.01 -9.67
C SER A 449 -7.90 2.20 -10.87
N ILE A 450 -8.65 2.87 -11.75
CA ILE A 450 -9.16 2.30 -12.99
C ILE A 450 -8.86 3.23 -14.17
N GLN A 451 -8.48 2.65 -15.30
CA GLN A 451 -8.38 3.33 -16.59
C GLN A 451 -9.46 2.82 -17.54
N GLN A 452 -9.96 3.71 -18.39
CA GLN A 452 -11.05 3.40 -19.33
C GLN A 452 -10.60 2.42 -20.42
N ASP A 453 -9.43 2.67 -21.00
CA ASP A 453 -8.86 1.88 -22.10
C ASP A 453 -7.43 1.44 -21.70
N ALA A 454 -7.32 0.71 -20.59
CA ALA A 454 -6.02 0.23 -20.12
C ALA A 454 -5.35 -0.69 -21.16
N SER A 455 -4.06 -0.49 -21.38
CA SER A 455 -3.26 -1.48 -22.11
C SER A 455 -3.07 -2.75 -21.27
N ILE A 456 -2.52 -3.79 -21.89
CA ILE A 456 -2.17 -5.03 -21.17
C ILE A 456 -1.11 -4.80 -20.08
N ASP A 457 -0.29 -3.76 -20.18
CA ASP A 457 0.69 -3.37 -19.15
C ASP A 457 0.03 -2.76 -17.91
N TRP A 458 -1.19 -2.24 -18.07
CA TRP A 458 -2.01 -1.66 -17.01
C TRP A 458 -3.18 -2.58 -16.62
N ASN A 459 -3.03 -3.88 -16.79
CA ASN A 459 -4.07 -4.87 -16.49
C ASN A 459 -4.61 -4.74 -15.04
N THR A 460 -3.74 -4.44 -14.06
CA THR A 460 -4.13 -4.21 -12.66
C THR A 460 -5.05 -3.00 -12.47
N ALA A 461 -4.94 -2.00 -13.35
CA ALA A 461 -5.75 -0.79 -13.37
C ALA A 461 -6.98 -0.90 -14.30
N SER A 462 -7.49 -2.11 -14.59
CA SER A 462 -8.69 -2.29 -15.41
C SER A 462 -9.55 -3.45 -14.96
N PHE A 463 -10.86 -3.33 -15.16
CA PHE A 463 -11.81 -4.39 -14.88
C PHE A 463 -12.63 -4.71 -16.13
N PRO A 464 -13.11 -5.96 -16.29
CA PRO A 464 -13.96 -6.32 -17.43
C PRO A 464 -15.27 -5.55 -17.51
N ASP A 465 -15.80 -5.05 -16.38
CA ASP A 465 -16.98 -4.19 -16.37
C ASP A 465 -16.59 -2.73 -16.64
N PRO A 466 -16.86 -2.18 -17.85
CA PRO A 466 -16.48 -0.83 -18.19
C PRO A 466 -17.28 0.23 -17.42
N LYS A 467 -18.42 -0.13 -16.81
CA LYS A 467 -19.26 0.82 -16.06
C LYS A 467 -18.59 1.34 -14.81
N LEU A 468 -17.69 0.56 -14.22
CA LEU A 468 -16.95 0.94 -13.01
C LEU A 468 -16.19 2.26 -13.18
N TYR A 469 -15.73 2.56 -14.41
CA TYR A 469 -15.01 3.80 -14.68
C TYR A 469 -15.88 5.05 -14.43
N GLU A 470 -17.18 4.98 -14.72
CA GLU A 470 -18.13 6.08 -14.49
C GLU A 470 -18.81 5.98 -13.12
N ASP A 471 -19.24 4.78 -12.75
CA ASP A 471 -20.18 4.55 -11.65
C ASP A 471 -19.52 4.22 -10.30
N ALA A 472 -18.23 3.85 -10.28
CA ALA A 472 -17.54 3.36 -9.09
C ALA A 472 -16.31 4.20 -8.71
N THR A 473 -16.28 5.48 -9.09
CA THR A 473 -15.13 6.36 -8.90
C THR A 473 -15.44 7.55 -7.99
N VAL A 474 -14.43 7.96 -7.23
CA VAL A 474 -14.55 8.98 -6.18
C VAL A 474 -14.70 10.39 -6.77
N GLU A 475 -15.62 11.17 -6.23
CA GLU A 475 -15.78 12.61 -6.50
C GLU A 475 -15.31 13.46 -5.31
N ASN A 476 -14.61 14.55 -5.60
CA ASN A 476 -14.35 15.60 -4.61
C ASN A 476 -15.62 16.43 -4.32
N GLU A 477 -15.55 17.36 -3.38
CA GLU A 477 -16.70 18.23 -3.02
C GLU A 477 -17.23 19.07 -4.18
N GLN A 478 -16.42 19.33 -5.20
CA GLN A 478 -16.78 20.08 -6.40
C GLN A 478 -17.47 19.19 -7.46
N GLY A 479 -17.56 17.88 -7.24
CA GLY A 479 -18.09 16.90 -8.18
C GLY A 479 -17.09 16.47 -9.26
N GLU A 480 -15.80 16.77 -9.08
CA GLU A 480 -14.75 16.36 -10.01
C GLU A 480 -14.22 14.98 -9.61
N LYS A 481 -14.01 14.11 -10.60
CA LYS A 481 -13.44 12.78 -10.38
C LYS A 481 -11.98 12.87 -9.97
N LEU A 482 -11.60 12.15 -8.91
CA LEU A 482 -10.20 12.05 -8.50
C LEU A 482 -9.38 11.24 -9.51
N THR A 483 -8.20 11.74 -9.88
CA THR A 483 -7.34 11.12 -10.88
C THR A 483 -6.53 9.96 -10.29
N GLY A 484 -6.31 8.92 -11.10
CA GLY A 484 -5.52 7.76 -10.72
C GLY A 484 -4.00 8.01 -10.74
N PHE A 485 -3.24 6.92 -10.74
CA PHE A 485 -1.78 6.96 -10.74
C PHE A 485 -1.21 7.76 -11.92
N LEU A 486 -0.21 8.62 -11.66
CA LEU A 486 0.38 9.55 -12.63
C LEU A 486 -0.65 10.48 -13.32
N GLY A 487 -1.82 10.69 -12.72
CA GLY A 487 -2.90 11.47 -13.32
C GLY A 487 -3.66 10.76 -14.43
N LYS A 488 -3.42 9.45 -14.65
CA LYS A 488 -4.16 8.62 -15.61
C LYS A 488 -5.31 7.92 -14.92
N GLY A 489 -6.46 7.82 -15.61
CA GLY A 489 -7.64 7.16 -15.08
C GLY A 489 -8.22 7.86 -13.84
N ARG A 490 -8.95 7.10 -13.03
CA ARG A 490 -9.69 7.60 -11.86
C ARG A 490 -9.44 6.72 -10.63
N LYS A 491 -9.58 7.30 -9.43
CA LYS A 491 -9.57 6.54 -8.16
C LYS A 491 -10.90 5.82 -7.99
N LEU A 492 -10.84 4.54 -7.63
CA LEU A 492 -12.01 3.71 -7.34
C LEU A 492 -12.49 3.94 -5.92
N ASN A 493 -13.80 3.87 -5.72
CA ASN A 493 -14.40 3.76 -4.41
C ASN A 493 -14.46 2.26 -4.02
N PRO A 494 -13.69 1.82 -3.01
CA PRO A 494 -13.58 0.40 -2.66
C PRO A 494 -14.91 -0.22 -2.19
N THR A 495 -15.88 0.61 -1.74
CA THR A 495 -17.21 0.12 -1.32
C THR A 495 -18.04 -0.44 -2.49
N LEU A 496 -17.68 -0.13 -3.73
CA LEU A 496 -18.46 -0.45 -4.93
C LEU A 496 -17.83 -1.54 -5.81
N VAL A 497 -16.58 -1.95 -5.54
CA VAL A 497 -15.81 -2.80 -6.47
C VAL A 497 -15.50 -4.21 -5.97
N PHE A 498 -15.94 -4.58 -4.77
CA PHE A 498 -15.61 -5.90 -4.19
C PHE A 498 -16.00 -7.08 -5.10
N ASP A 499 -17.16 -7.02 -5.76
CA ASP A 499 -17.59 -8.09 -6.67
C ASP A 499 -16.69 -8.19 -7.91
N ALA A 500 -16.18 -7.06 -8.41
CA ALA A 500 -15.25 -7.02 -9.53
C ALA A 500 -13.86 -7.54 -9.11
N VAL A 501 -13.39 -7.17 -7.92
CA VAL A 501 -12.17 -7.72 -7.30
C VAL A 501 -12.28 -9.23 -7.17
N LYS A 502 -13.39 -9.72 -6.59
CA LYS A 502 -13.63 -11.15 -6.42
C LYS A 502 -13.65 -11.87 -7.77
N ALA A 503 -14.37 -11.33 -8.77
CA ALA A 503 -14.44 -11.93 -10.09
C ALA A 503 -13.06 -12.03 -10.77
N ARG A 504 -12.20 -11.01 -10.62
CA ARG A 504 -10.81 -11.04 -11.12
C ARG A 504 -10.01 -12.15 -10.43
N VAL A 505 -10.00 -12.17 -9.10
CA VAL A 505 -9.25 -13.17 -8.32
C VAL A 505 -9.73 -14.59 -8.62
N ASP A 506 -11.06 -14.82 -8.66
CA ASP A 506 -11.64 -16.11 -9.04
C ASP A 506 -11.22 -16.53 -10.45
N GLY A 507 -11.20 -15.59 -11.40
CA GLY A 507 -10.78 -15.84 -12.78
C GLY A 507 -9.31 -16.23 -12.90
N ILE A 508 -8.42 -15.60 -12.13
CA ILE A 508 -7.00 -15.94 -12.06
C ILE A 508 -6.80 -17.34 -11.47
N LEU A 509 -7.57 -17.68 -10.43
CA LEU A 509 -7.46 -18.97 -9.72
C LEU A 509 -8.23 -20.12 -10.39
N ALA A 510 -9.02 -19.85 -11.43
CA ALA A 510 -9.97 -20.79 -12.02
C ALA A 510 -9.33 -22.11 -12.50
N GLU A 511 -8.09 -22.05 -13.02
CA GLU A 511 -7.36 -23.22 -13.52
C GLU A 511 -6.45 -23.87 -12.48
N GLY A 512 -6.61 -23.50 -11.20
CA GLY A 512 -5.93 -24.15 -10.08
C GLY A 512 -4.47 -23.73 -9.90
N ILE A 513 -4.07 -22.55 -10.41
CA ILE A 513 -2.72 -22.01 -10.16
C ILE A 513 -2.46 -21.89 -8.64
N GLY A 514 -1.28 -22.36 -8.21
CA GLY A 514 -0.97 -22.57 -6.79
C GLY A 514 -0.63 -21.33 -5.95
N PHE A 515 -1.02 -20.10 -6.33
CA PHE A 515 -0.71 -18.92 -5.51
C PHE A 515 -1.22 -19.10 -4.07
N ASN A 516 -0.31 -18.94 -3.09
CA ASN A 516 -0.62 -19.06 -1.66
C ASN A 516 -0.30 -17.78 -0.86
N SER A 517 -0.04 -16.69 -1.58
CA SER A 517 0.09 -15.32 -1.05
C SER A 517 -0.46 -14.34 -2.08
N TRP A 518 -0.79 -13.12 -1.66
CA TRP A 518 -1.22 -12.04 -2.55
C TRP A 518 -0.64 -10.71 -2.05
N PHE A 519 -0.09 -9.90 -2.95
CA PHE A 519 0.39 -8.56 -2.65
C PHE A 519 -0.59 -7.55 -3.25
N MET A 520 -1.40 -6.92 -2.39
CA MET A 520 -2.32 -5.85 -2.76
C MET A 520 -1.58 -4.51 -2.60
N ASP A 521 -1.27 -3.87 -3.73
CA ASP A 521 -0.57 -2.59 -3.70
C ASP A 521 -1.46 -1.45 -3.22
N VAL A 522 -0.86 -0.46 -2.56
CA VAL A 522 -1.41 0.81 -2.06
C VAL A 522 -2.60 0.75 -1.09
N ASP A 523 -3.33 -0.36 -0.97
CA ASP A 523 -4.48 -0.48 -0.07
C ASP A 523 -4.14 -0.27 1.42
N ALA A 524 -2.90 -0.56 1.80
CA ALA A 524 -2.39 -0.33 3.15
C ALA A 524 -1.55 0.96 3.29
N ALA A 525 -1.41 1.77 2.23
CA ALA A 525 -0.62 3.01 2.24
C ALA A 525 -1.34 4.20 2.88
N GLY A 526 -2.63 4.05 3.17
CA GLY A 526 -3.42 5.05 3.89
C GLY A 526 -4.05 6.12 3.01
N GLU A 527 -3.92 6.08 1.68
CA GLU A 527 -4.61 7.02 0.77
C GLU A 527 -6.12 6.68 0.73
N LEU A 528 -6.89 7.34 1.59
CA LEU A 528 -8.33 7.16 1.79
C LEU A 528 -9.06 8.42 1.36
N HIS A 529 -10.27 8.26 0.82
CA HIS A 529 -11.05 9.39 0.35
C HIS A 529 -12.45 9.44 0.96
N ASP A 530 -12.91 10.66 1.23
CA ASP A 530 -14.34 10.93 1.26
C ASP A 530 -14.82 11.05 -0.19
N ASP A 531 -15.91 10.36 -0.53
CA ASP A 531 -16.59 10.43 -1.82
C ASP A 531 -17.86 11.25 -1.70
N PHE A 532 -17.90 12.37 -2.42
CA PHE A 532 -19.02 13.31 -2.40
C PHE A 532 -20.04 13.06 -3.52
N ALA A 533 -19.86 12.00 -4.31
CA ALA A 533 -20.80 11.61 -5.34
C ALA A 533 -22.19 11.37 -4.74
N LYS A 534 -23.21 12.01 -5.31
CA LYS A 534 -24.59 11.96 -4.78
C LYS A 534 -25.18 10.55 -4.78
N ALA A 535 -24.74 9.69 -5.70
CA ALA A 535 -25.24 8.33 -5.85
C ALA A 535 -24.68 7.38 -4.78
N HIS A 536 -23.46 7.64 -4.28
CA HIS A 536 -22.73 6.73 -3.40
C HIS A 536 -21.80 7.50 -2.42
N PRO A 537 -22.35 8.41 -1.59
CA PRO A 537 -21.55 9.16 -0.65
C PRO A 537 -20.85 8.19 0.33
N THR A 538 -19.55 8.35 0.48
CA THR A 538 -18.69 7.43 1.26
C THR A 538 -17.73 8.23 2.11
N THR A 539 -17.50 7.80 3.34
CA THR A 539 -16.50 8.39 4.24
C THR A 539 -15.17 7.66 4.16
N GLN A 540 -14.05 8.29 4.53
CA GLN A 540 -12.75 7.62 4.69
C GLN A 540 -12.81 6.40 5.63
N LYS A 541 -13.72 6.40 6.60
CA LYS A 541 -13.97 5.27 7.51
C LYS A 541 -14.61 4.09 6.79
N GLU A 542 -15.55 4.35 5.90
CA GLU A 542 -16.19 3.33 5.06
C GLU A 542 -15.25 2.83 3.96
N ASP A 543 -14.45 3.72 3.37
CA ASP A 543 -13.35 3.37 2.45
C ASP A 543 -12.39 2.38 3.11
N ALA A 544 -11.83 2.73 4.27
CA ALA A 544 -10.93 1.87 5.03
C ALA A 544 -11.56 0.52 5.40
N ALA A 545 -12.85 0.52 5.78
CA ALA A 545 -13.57 -0.70 6.10
C ALA A 545 -13.76 -1.61 4.88
N ALA A 546 -14.01 -1.03 3.69
CA ALA A 546 -14.17 -1.79 2.45
C ALA A 546 -12.86 -2.43 1.99
N ARG A 547 -11.71 -1.77 2.17
CA ARG A 547 -10.38 -2.35 1.85
C ARG A 547 -10.00 -3.52 2.74
N MET A 548 -10.51 -3.55 3.98
CA MET A 548 -10.24 -4.61 4.94
C MET A 548 -11.10 -5.87 4.73
N LYS A 549 -12.15 -5.76 3.91
CA LYS A 549 -13.05 -6.88 3.57
C LYS A 549 -12.46 -7.70 2.43
#